data_AF-A0A7U9XB36-F1
#
_entry.id   AF-A0A7U9XB36-F1
#
_cell.length_a   1.000
_cell.length_b   1.000
_cell.length_c   1.000
_cell.angle_alpha   90.00
_cell.angle_beta   90.00
_cell.angle_gamma   90.00
#
_symmetry.space_group_name_H-M   'P 1'
#
loop_
_entity.id
_entity.type
_entity.pdbx_description
1 polymer ?
#
loop_
_entity_poly.entity_id
_entity_poly.type
_entity_poly.pdbx_seq_one_letter_code
_entity_poly.pdbx_strand_id
1 'polypeptide(L)' 'MECGGKERSYQWEEIGRAVVTPKTIGIYYGKEQAMILPKQDFGEQFAPIFKLIAARLGQSRVRMR' A
#
# COMPACT_ATOMS: atom_id res chain seq x y z
N MET A 1 2.05 -3.90 29.05
CA MET A 1 2.99 -3.86 27.93
C MET A 1 2.19 -3.48 26.71
N GLU A 2 2.16 -2.19 26.38
CA GLU A 2 1.49 -1.72 25.18
C GLU A 2 2.46 -1.98 24.01
N CYS A 3 2.21 -3.02 23.21
CA CYS A 3 2.85 -3.16 21.91
C CYS A 3 2.31 -2.06 21.01
N GLY A 4 2.78 -0.82 21.23
CA GLY A 4 2.46 0.36 20.45
C GLY A 4 3.08 0.25 19.07
N GLY A 5 2.54 -0.63 18.22
CA GLY A 5 2.71 -0.54 16.79
C GLY A 5 2.23 0.87 16.42
N LYS A 6 3.15 1.73 16.00
CA LYS A 6 2.81 3.09 15.56
C LYS A 6 1.90 2.95 14.34
N GLU A 7 0.60 2.99 14.57
CA GLU A 7 -0.40 3.07 13.52
C GLU A 7 -0.17 4.39 12.76
N ARG A 8 0.28 4.27 11.51
CA ARG A 8 0.48 5.42 10.64
C ARG A 8 -0.70 5.49 9.69
N SER A 9 -1.52 6.50 9.89
CA SER A 9 -2.65 6.80 9.01
C SER A 9 -2.20 7.82 7.97
N TYR A 10 -2.40 7.51 6.69
CA TYR A 10 -2.13 8.41 5.57
C TYR A 10 -3.43 8.72 4.83
N GLN A 11 -3.62 9.97 4.43
CA GLN A 11 -4.77 10.32 3.60
C GLN A 11 -4.54 9.81 2.17
N TRP A 12 -5.61 9.36 1.52
CA TRP A 12 -5.54 8.86 0.14
C TRP A 12 -5.05 9.93 -0.85
N GLU A 13 -5.29 11.21 -0.55
CA GLU A 13 -4.82 12.36 -1.32
C GLU A 13 -3.29 12.50 -1.31
N GLU A 14 -2.64 12.06 -0.22
CA GLU A 14 -1.18 12.07 -0.09
C GLU A 14 -0.53 10.94 -0.88
N ILE A 15 -1.30 9.90 -1.23
CA ILE A 15 -0.81 8.76 -1.99
C ILE A 15 -0.79 9.13 -3.48
N GLY A 16 0.41 9.42 -3.97
CA GLY A 16 0.62 9.74 -5.38
C GLY A 16 0.53 8.51 -6.29
N ARG A 17 0.99 7.34 -5.82
CA ARG A 17 1.06 6.12 -6.62
C ARG A 17 1.13 4.86 -5.75
N ALA A 18 0.54 3.76 -6.21
CA ALA A 18 0.87 2.43 -5.72
C ALA A 18 1.46 1.57 -6.84
N VAL A 19 2.57 0.91 -6.54
CA VAL A 19 3.23 -0.08 -7.39
C VAL A 19 3.05 -1.42 -6.74
N VAL A 20 2.57 -2.39 -7.51
CA VAL A 20 2.37 -3.75 -6.99
C VAL A 20 3.21 -4.70 -7.80
N THR A 21 4.06 -5.42 -7.10
CA THR A 21 4.90 -6.49 -7.64
C THR A 21 4.42 -7.82 -7.07
N PRO A 22 4.77 -8.96 -7.69
CA PRO A 22 4.36 -10.27 -7.20
C PRO A 22 4.78 -10.55 -5.74
N LYS A 23 5.85 -9.91 -5.27
CA LYS A 23 6.43 -10.11 -3.93
C LYS A 23 6.08 -9.00 -2.94
N THR A 24 5.67 -7.80 -3.39
CA THR A 24 5.64 -6.60 -2.55
C THR A 24 4.69 -5.53 -3.10
N ILE A 25 4.04 -4.78 -2.22
CA ILE A 25 3.26 -3.56 -2.52
C ILE A 25 4.10 -2.36 -2.10
N GLY A 26 4.41 -1.47 -3.03
CA GLY A 26 5.02 -0.17 -2.77
C GLY A 26 3.98 0.94 -2.86
N ILE A 27 3.68 1.61 -1.75
CA ILE A 27 2.79 2.79 -1.72
C ILE A 27 3.66 4.04 -1.62
N TYR A 28 3.65 4.86 -2.65
CA TYR A 28 4.36 6.14 -2.69
C TYR A 28 3.43 7.26 -2.23
N TYR A 29 3.82 7.95 -1.16
CA TYR A 29 3.08 9.05 -0.58
C TYR A 29 3.99 10.27 -0.35
N GLY A 30 3.44 11.46 -0.53
CA GLY A 30 4.24 12.69 -0.54
C GLY A 30 5.27 12.75 -1.68
N LYS A 31 6.27 13.64 -1.58
CA LYS A 31 7.27 13.86 -2.64
C LYS A 31 8.35 12.77 -2.70
N GLU A 32 8.71 12.15 -1.57
CA GLU A 32 9.87 11.24 -1.48
C GLU A 32 9.68 10.08 -0.49
N GLN A 33 8.45 9.79 -0.04
CA GLN A 33 8.20 8.70 0.91
C GLN A 33 7.53 7.51 0.23
N ALA A 34 7.95 6.31 0.63
CA ALA A 34 7.38 5.07 0.15
C ALA A 34 7.24 4.06 1.29
N MET A 35 6.09 3.39 1.33
CA MET A 35 5.83 2.27 2.20
C MET A 35 5.96 0.99 1.40
N ILE A 36 6.90 0.14 1.80
CA ILE A 36 7.15 -1.14 1.15
C ILE A 36 6.56 -2.23 2.04
N LEU A 37 5.51 -2.86 1.55
CA LEU A 37 4.76 -3.88 2.27
C LEU A 37 4.98 -5.23 1.58
N PRO A 38 5.76 -6.15 2.16
CA PRO A 38 6.01 -7.45 1.55
C PRO A 38 4.74 -8.30 1.58
N LYS A 39 4.54 -9.11 0.53
CA LYS A 39 3.35 -9.97 0.39
C LYS A 39 3.22 -11.00 1.51
N GLN A 40 4.36 -11.45 2.06
CA GLN A 40 4.39 -12.45 3.14
C GLN A 40 3.68 -11.96 4.40
N ASP A 41 3.71 -10.65 4.69
CA ASP A 41 3.00 -10.07 5.84
C ASP A 41 1.48 -10.11 5.69
N PHE A 42 0.96 -10.17 4.46
CA PHE A 42 -0.49 -10.20 4.21
C PHE A 42 -1.05 -11.60 3.98
N GLY A 43 -0.21 -12.57 3.59
CA GLY A 43 -0.64 -13.93 3.27
C GLY A 43 -1.88 -13.95 2.34
N GLU A 44 -2.98 -14.51 2.83
CA GLU A 44 -4.25 -14.62 2.11
C GLU A 44 -5.01 -13.28 1.98
N GLN A 45 -4.75 -12.31 2.86
CA GLN A 45 -5.36 -10.99 2.86
C GLN A 45 -4.78 -10.04 1.80
N PHE A 46 -3.75 -10.48 1.07
CA PHE A 46 -3.14 -9.69 0.01
C PHE A 46 -4.14 -9.25 -1.06
N ALA A 47 -4.93 -10.20 -1.58
CA ALA A 47 -5.87 -9.93 -2.66
C ALA A 47 -6.97 -8.91 -2.28
N PRO A 48 -7.64 -9.01 -1.12
CA PRO A 48 -8.60 -8.00 -0.70
C PRO A 48 -7.96 -6.63 -0.39
N ILE A 49 -6.78 -6.60 0.25
CA ILE A 49 -6.07 -5.34 0.51
C ILE A 49 -5.65 -4.67 -0.78
N PHE A 50 -5.14 -5.43 -1.75
CA PHE A 50 -4.80 -4.94 -3.08
C PHE A 50 -6.02 -4.35 -3.78
N LYS A 51 -7.16 -5.08 -3.80
CA LYS A 51 -8.41 -4.58 -4.39
C LYS A 51 -8.86 -3.28 -3.75
N LEU A 52 -8.75 -3.15 -2.42
CA LEU A 52 -9.10 -1.93 -1.69
C LEU A 52 -8.21 -0.75 -2.11
N ILE A 53 -6.89 -0.94 -2.15
CA ILE A 53 -5.93 0.08 -2.55
C ILE A 53 -6.17 0.48 -4.01
N ALA A 54 -6.40 -0.49 -4.90
CA ALA A 54 -6.68 -0.24 -6.31
C ALA A 54 -8.00 0.49 -6.54
N ALA A 55 -9.05 0.17 -5.76
CA ALA A 55 -10.32 0.87 -5.80
C ALA A 55 -10.19 2.32 -5.32
N ARG A 56 -9.40 2.56 -4.26
CA ARG A 56 -9.20 3.91 -3.68
C ARG A 56 -8.28 4.81 -4.48
N LEU A 57 -7.21 4.27 -5.06
CA LEU A 57 -6.29 5.05 -5.89
C LEU A 57 -6.78 5.23 -7.33
N GLY A 58 -7.80 4.47 -7.73
CA GLY A 58 -8.27 4.36 -9.10
C GLY A 58 -7.28 3.56 -9.96
N GLN A 59 -7.81 2.77 -10.90
CA GLN A 59 -7.00 1.94 -11.81
C GLN A 59 -5.94 2.75 -12.59
N SER A 60 -6.10 4.07 -12.71
CA SER A 60 -5.16 4.98 -13.37
C SER A 60 -3.83 5.16 -12.62
N ARG A 61 -3.82 5.02 -11.28
CA ARG A 61 -2.62 5.24 -10.44
C ARG A 61 -1.96 3.94 -9.95
N VAL A 62 -2.54 2.78 -10.26
CA VAL A 62 -1.95 1.47 -9.95
C VAL A 62 -1.25 0.93 -11.19
N ARG A 63 0.08 0.80 -11.13
CA ARG A 63 0.86 0.13 -12.17
C ARG A 63 1.29 -1.24 -11.69
N MET A 64 0.83 -2.27 -12.40
CA MET A 64 1.34 -3.63 -12.29
C MET A 64 2.60 -3.73 -13.15
N ARG A 65 3.71 -4.17 -12.57
CA ARG A 65 5.02 -4.33 -13.22
C ARG A 65 5.53 -5.74 -12.96
#